data_AF-A0A3D1TEF0-F1
#
_entry.id   AF-A0A3D1TEF0-F1
#
_cell.length_a   1.000
_cell.length_b   1.000
_cell.length_c   1.000
_cell.angle_alpha   90.00
_cell.angle_beta   90.00
_cell.angle_gamma   90.00
#
_symmetry.space_group_name_H-M   'P 1'
#
loop_
_entity.id
_entity.type
_entity.pdbx_description
1 polymer ?
#
loop_
_entity_poly.entity_id
_entity_poly.type
_entity_poly.pdbx_seq_one_letter_code
_entity_poly.pdbx_strand_id
1 'polypeptide(L)'
;PGAPVAPDPASPVLVLGDSHTLVFHAGGDMHAVGSGLVDQLAYELGTAVDLIGVRGSGATPARISLMRRMRTDPEYLAGKRVVIWCLSAREFTEADGWRKVPLP
;
A
#
# COMPACT_ATOMS: atom_id res chain seq x y z
N PRO A 1 17.18 -10.01 15.39
CA PRO A 1 16.26 -10.84 14.59
C PRO A 1 14.84 -10.80 15.19
N GLY A 2 13.84 -10.38 14.41
CA GLY A 2 12.42 -10.41 14.82
C GLY A 2 11.74 -9.06 15.10
N ALA A 3 12.34 -7.92 14.73
CA ALA A 3 11.64 -6.63 14.81
C ALA A 3 10.78 -6.41 13.55
N PRO A 4 9.59 -5.79 13.65
CA PRO A 4 8.80 -5.39 12.50
C PRO A 4 9.61 -4.55 11.50
N VAL A 5 9.42 -4.81 10.20
CA VAL A 5 10.10 -4.08 9.13
C VAL A 5 9.26 -2.86 8.79
N ALA A 6 9.83 -1.66 8.99
CA ALA A 6 9.18 -0.43 8.59
C ALA A 6 9.13 -0.32 7.04
N PRO A 7 8.06 0.26 6.47
CA PRO A 7 8.02 0.53 5.05
C PRO A 7 9.14 1.47 4.60
N ASP A 8 9.65 1.26 3.39
CA ASP A 8 10.73 2.06 2.80
C ASP A 8 10.27 2.74 1.50
N PRO A 9 10.16 4.08 1.47
CA PRO A 9 9.85 4.85 0.26
C PRO A 9 10.85 4.68 -0.89
N ALA A 10 12.05 4.14 -0.67
CA ALA A 10 13.00 3.81 -1.72
C ALA A 10 12.86 2.36 -2.25
N SER A 11 12.02 1.53 -1.62
CA SER A 11 11.83 0.13 -2.03
C SER A 11 11.38 0.01 -3.49
N PRO A 12 11.88 -0.97 -4.25
CA PRO A 12 11.40 -1.24 -5.61
C PRO A 12 9.97 -1.81 -5.65
N VAL A 13 9.38 -2.15 -4.50
CA VAL A 13 8.03 -2.71 -4.38
C VAL A 13 7.13 -1.73 -3.66
N LEU A 14 6.09 -1.24 -4.32
CA LEU A 14 5.06 -0.39 -3.73
C LEU A 14 3.76 -1.17 -3.55
N VAL A 15 3.20 -1.15 -2.35
CA VAL A 15 1.86 -1.67 -2.05
C VAL A 15 0.88 -0.51 -1.88
N LEU A 16 -0.21 -0.56 -2.63
CA LEU A 16 -1.37 0.31 -2.48
C LEU A 16 -2.50 -0.50 -1.85
N GLY A 17 -3.21 0.05 -0.87
CA GLY A 17 -4.40 -0.62 -0.37
C GLY A 17 -5.19 0.14 0.67
N ASP A 18 -6.15 -0.58 1.25
CA ASP A 18 -7.08 -0.08 2.25
C ASP A 18 -6.65 -0.48 3.67
N SER A 19 -7.59 -0.62 4.60
CA SER A 19 -7.30 -1.12 5.96
C SER A 19 -6.68 -2.53 5.98
N HIS A 20 -6.86 -3.36 4.96
CA HIS A 20 -6.29 -4.72 4.92
C HIS A 20 -4.76 -4.71 4.72
N THR A 21 -4.19 -3.65 4.16
CA THR A 21 -2.72 -3.49 4.12
C THR A 21 -2.15 -2.89 5.41
N LEU A 22 -3.03 -2.46 6.32
CA LEU A 22 -2.66 -1.82 7.58
C LEU A 22 -2.90 -2.72 8.80
N VAL A 23 -3.84 -3.67 8.70
CA VAL A 23 -4.17 -4.59 9.79
C VAL A 23 -2.97 -5.47 10.10
N PHE A 24 -2.67 -5.61 11.40
CA PHE A 24 -1.48 -6.30 11.92
C PHE A 24 -0.13 -5.70 11.51
N HIS A 25 -0.13 -4.53 10.87
CA HIS A 25 1.07 -3.79 10.49
C HIS A 25 1.20 -2.47 11.25
N ALA A 26 0.15 -1.63 11.22
CA ALA A 26 0.20 -0.26 11.72
C ALA A 26 0.08 -0.14 13.26
N GLY A 27 -0.29 -1.22 13.95
CA GLY A 27 -0.53 -1.22 15.39
C GLY A 27 -1.74 -0.38 15.82
N GLY A 28 -1.89 -0.18 17.13
CA GLY A 28 -2.98 0.62 17.70
C GLY A 28 -4.35 0.04 17.38
N ASP A 29 -5.21 0.83 16.72
CA ASP A 29 -6.54 0.41 16.27
C ASP A 29 -6.51 -0.58 15.10
N MET A 30 -5.34 -0.85 14.53
CA MET A 30 -5.11 -1.88 13.51
C MET A 30 -4.53 -3.18 14.10
N HIS A 31 -4.72 -3.39 15.42
CA HIS A 31 -4.30 -4.57 16.19
C HIS A 31 -2.78 -4.66 16.42
N ALA A 32 -2.12 -5.69 15.90
CA ALA A 32 -0.71 -5.99 16.12
C ALA A 32 0.21 -5.22 15.15
N VAL A 33 1.51 -5.49 15.25
CA VAL A 33 2.55 -5.02 14.33
C VAL A 33 3.38 -6.21 13.85
N GLY A 34 3.95 -6.12 12.64
CA GLY A 34 4.92 -7.10 12.13
C GLY A 34 4.32 -8.41 11.62
N SER A 35 3.01 -8.52 11.46
CA SER A 35 2.34 -9.72 10.95
C SER A 35 1.23 -9.43 9.92
N GLY A 36 1.19 -8.20 9.38
CA GLY A 36 0.30 -7.82 8.30
C GLY A 36 0.79 -8.30 6.93
N LEU A 37 -0.04 -8.08 5.91
CA LEU A 37 0.26 -8.46 4.53
C LEU A 37 1.62 -7.90 4.05
N VAL A 38 1.89 -6.63 4.38
CA VAL A 38 3.14 -5.96 3.99
C VAL A 38 4.35 -6.50 4.73
N ASP A 39 4.17 -6.94 5.98
CA ASP A 39 5.25 -7.54 6.77
C ASP A 39 5.61 -8.92 6.23
N GLN A 40 4.60 -9.75 5.90
CA GLN A 40 4.81 -11.05 5.26
C GLN A 40 5.46 -10.87 3.89
N LEU A 41 5.01 -9.90 3.10
CA LEU A 41 5.60 -9.62 1.78
C LEU A 41 7.07 -9.21 1.91
N ALA A 42 7.39 -8.35 2.88
CA ALA A 42 8.77 -7.95 3.12
C ALA A 42 9.65 -9.13 3.55
N TYR A 43 9.12 -10.04 4.37
CA TYR A 43 9.79 -11.27 4.77
C TYR A 43 10.09 -12.17 3.57
N GLU A 44 9.10 -12.48 2.74
CA GLU A 44 9.26 -13.36 1.58
C GLU A 44 10.16 -12.77 0.49
N LEU A 45 10.12 -11.45 0.29
CA LEU A 45 10.97 -10.76 -0.69
C LEU A 45 12.40 -10.48 -0.18
N GLY A 46 12.65 -10.63 1.12
CA GLY A 46 13.91 -10.27 1.76
C GLY A 46 14.24 -8.77 1.68
N THR A 47 13.24 -7.91 1.46
CA THR A 47 13.39 -6.45 1.36
C THR A 47 12.16 -5.73 1.90
N ALA A 48 12.34 -4.54 2.48
CA ALA A 48 11.21 -3.71 2.90
C ALA A 48 10.34 -3.35 1.70
N VAL A 49 9.04 -3.14 1.92
CA VAL A 49 8.11 -2.65 0.89
C VAL A 49 7.77 -1.19 1.16
N ASP A 50 7.47 -0.44 0.12
CA ASP A 50 6.82 0.85 0.26
C ASP A 50 5.30 0.64 0.42
N LEU A 51 4.63 1.55 1.11
CA LEU A 51 3.21 1.42 1.46
C LEU A 51 2.45 2.75 1.35
N ILE A 52 1.41 2.76 0.53
CA ILE A 52 0.34 3.76 0.55
C ILE A 52 -0.96 3.05 0.94
N GLY A 53 -1.23 2.99 2.25
CA GLY A 53 -2.47 2.46 2.82
C GLY A 53 -3.44 3.57 3.22
N VAL A 54 -4.72 3.44 2.86
CA VAL A 54 -5.78 4.40 3.23
C VAL A 54 -6.87 3.69 4.02
N ARG A 55 -7.01 4.02 5.31
CA ARG A 55 -7.99 3.37 6.21
C ARG A 55 -9.44 3.56 5.73
N GLY A 56 -10.27 2.55 5.98
CA GLY A 56 -11.71 2.59 5.70
C GLY A 56 -12.05 2.90 4.24
N SER A 57 -11.16 2.52 3.33
CA SER A 57 -11.27 2.84 1.90
C SER A 57 -11.55 1.60 1.05
N GLY A 58 -11.48 1.78 -0.26
CA GLY A 58 -11.61 0.73 -1.26
C GLY A 58 -10.58 0.91 -2.37
N ALA A 59 -10.93 0.52 -3.59
CA ALA A 59 -10.00 0.41 -4.71
C ALA A 59 -9.38 1.76 -5.12
N THR A 60 -10.14 2.86 -5.02
CA THR A 60 -9.74 4.15 -5.63
C THR A 60 -8.86 5.05 -4.73
N PRO A 61 -9.12 5.22 -3.43
CA PRO A 61 -8.40 6.22 -2.62
C PRO A 61 -6.87 6.06 -2.55
N ALA A 62 -6.35 4.83 -2.44
CA ALA A 62 -4.89 4.61 -2.45
C ALA A 62 -4.22 5.09 -3.75
N ARG A 63 -4.89 4.93 -4.89
CA ARG A 63 -4.41 5.43 -6.19
C ARG A 63 -4.46 6.96 -6.29
N ILE A 64 -5.44 7.62 -5.66
CA ILE A 64 -5.47 9.08 -5.54
C ILE A 64 -4.28 9.56 -4.71
N SER A 65 -3.99 8.89 -3.60
CA SER A 65 -2.83 9.19 -2.76
C SER A 65 -1.52 9.03 -3.52
N LEU A 66 -1.38 7.98 -4.33
CA LEU A 66 -0.23 7.81 -5.24
C LEU A 66 -0.11 8.98 -6.22
N MET A 67 -1.18 9.34 -6.93
CA MET A 67 -1.18 10.48 -7.86
C MET A 67 -0.76 11.78 -7.17
N ARG A 68 -1.28 12.04 -5.96
CA ARG A 68 -0.89 13.22 -5.17
C ARG A 68 0.59 13.19 -4.81
N ARG A 69 1.12 12.03 -4.44
CA ARG A 69 2.55 11.84 -4.14
C ARG A 69 3.41 12.13 -5.37
N MET A 70 3.04 11.60 -6.54
CA MET A 70 3.75 11.85 -7.80
C MET A 70 3.75 13.33 -8.21
N ARG A 71 2.69 14.09 -7.89
CA ARG A 71 2.66 15.53 -8.15
C ARG A 71 3.64 16.31 -7.27
N THR A 72 3.83 15.88 -6.03
CA THR A 72 4.77 16.51 -5.09
C THR A 72 6.20 16.02 -5.27
N ASP A 73 6.36 14.83 -5.82
CA ASP A 73 7.62 14.11 -5.96
C ASP A 73 7.58 13.35 -7.31
N PRO A 74 7.90 14.03 -8.44
CA PRO A 74 7.80 13.45 -9.78
C PRO A 74 8.64 12.19 -9.98
N GLU A 75 9.73 12.05 -9.23
CA GLU A 75 10.65 10.91 -9.29
C GLU A 75 10.23 9.75 -8.37
N TYR A 76 9.11 9.87 -7.65
CA TYR A 76 8.67 8.86 -6.68
C TYR A 76 8.56 7.45 -7.27
N LEU A 77 8.18 7.34 -8.56
CA LEU A 77 8.09 6.06 -9.25
C LEU A 77 9.38 5.59 -9.92
N ALA A 78 10.42 6.43 -10.03
CA ALA A 78 11.62 6.13 -10.83
C ALA A 78 12.36 4.86 -10.37
N GLY A 79 12.36 4.58 -9.06
CA GLY A 79 12.96 3.38 -8.48
C GLY A 79 12.01 2.19 -8.34
N LYS A 80 10.70 2.37 -8.59
CA LYS A 80 9.69 1.32 -8.39
C LYS A 80 9.70 0.37 -9.56
N ARG A 81 9.81 -0.94 -9.28
CA ARG A 81 9.72 -2.02 -10.26
C ARG A 81 8.34 -2.65 -10.33
N VAL A 82 7.62 -2.66 -9.20
CA VAL A 82 6.26 -3.22 -9.15
C VAL A 82 5.37 -2.38 -8.25
N VAL A 83 4.11 -2.26 -8.66
CA VAL A 83 3.03 -1.68 -7.86
C VAL A 83 1.98 -2.77 -7.64
N ILE A 84 1.84 -3.23 -6.40
CA ILE A 84 0.81 -4.17 -5.98
C ILE A 84 -0.40 -3.36 -5.52
N TRP A 85 -1.55 -3.60 -6.13
CA TRP A 85 -2.80 -2.95 -5.74
C TRP A 85 -3.69 -3.97 -5.02
N CYS A 86 -3.73 -3.88 -3.70
CA CYS A 86 -4.46 -4.78 -2.83
C CYS A 86 -5.79 -4.14 -2.41
N LEU A 87 -6.88 -4.84 -2.67
CA LEU A 87 -8.24 -4.46 -2.30
C LEU A 87 -9.09 -5.71 -2.09
N SER A 88 -10.16 -5.57 -1.31
CA SER A 88 -11.07 -6.68 -1.05
C SER A 88 -11.94 -7.01 -2.27
N ALA A 89 -12.34 -8.27 -2.40
CA ALA A 89 -13.16 -8.75 -3.53
C ALA A 89 -14.52 -8.04 -3.67
N ARG A 90 -15.03 -7.44 -2.58
CA ARG A 90 -16.28 -6.67 -2.61
C ARG A 90 -16.21 -5.47 -3.57
N GLU A 91 -15.02 -4.96 -3.86
CA GLU A 91 -14.87 -3.83 -4.79
C GLU A 91 -15.26 -4.17 -6.23
N PHE A 92 -15.45 -5.46 -6.56
CA PHE A 92 -16.00 -5.88 -7.85
C PHE A 92 -17.53 -5.80 -7.91
N THR A 93 -18.21 -5.78 -6.76
CA THR A 93 -19.68 -5.89 -6.67
C THR A 93 -20.34 -4.71 -5.96
N GLU A 94 -19.66 -4.07 -5.03
CA GLU A 94 -20.23 -3.06 -4.11
C GLU A 94 -19.64 -1.65 -4.29
N ALA A 95 -18.56 -1.51 -5.08
CA ALA A 95 -17.97 -0.20 -5.32
C ALA A 95 -18.79 0.61 -6.34
N ASP A 96 -18.76 1.94 -6.22
CA ASP A 96 -19.27 2.90 -7.21
C ASP A 96 -18.43 2.94 -8.51
N GLY A 97 -17.80 1.83 -8.86
CA GLY A 97 -16.91 1.67 -10.00
C GLY A 97 -15.45 2.07 -9.72
N TRP A 98 -14.58 1.72 -10.66
CA TRP A 98 -13.14 1.96 -10.56
C TRP A 98 -12.74 3.18 -11.38
N ARG A 99 -12.86 4.35 -10.76
CA ARG A 99 -12.51 5.61 -11.42
C ARG A 99 -11.08 5.58 -11.96
N LYS A 100 -10.90 6.06 -13.20
CA LYS A 100 -9.58 6.33 -13.77
C LYS A 100 -8.94 7.50 -13.02
N VAL A 101 -7.79 7.26 -12.40
CA VAL A 101 -6.99 8.31 -11.75
C VAL A 101 -5.94 8.77 -12.76
N PRO A 102 -5.94 10.05 -13.18
CA PRO A 102 -4.96 10.54 -14.14
C PRO A 102 -3.57 10.56 -13.49
N LEU A 103 -2.55 10.16 -14.24
CA LEU A 103 -1.16 10.37 -13.87
C LEU A 103 -0.75 11.79 -14.31
N PRO A 104 0.13 12.47 -13.54
CA PRO A 104 0.70 13.75 -13.94
C PRO A 104 1.59 13.67 -15.18
#